data_AF-A0A4R1RJ93-F1
#
_entry.id   AF-A0A4R1RJ93-F1
#
_cell.length_a   1.000
_cell.length_b   1.000
_cell.length_c   1.000
_cell.angle_alpha   90.00
_cell.angle_beta   90.00
_cell.angle_gamma   90.00
#
_symmetry.space_group_name_H-M   'P 1'
#
loop_
_entity.id
_entity.type
_entity.pdbx_description
1 polymer ?
#
loop_
_entity_poly.entity_id
_entity_poly.type
_entity_poly.pdbx_seq_one_letter_code
_entity_poly.pdbx_strand_id
1 'polypeptide(L)'
;MKSILSTIFLVFTLLASAQNVEKITIESLLNDMVDRDAVARFPKTNFRLKQESSYNRASKTPNDTVGWFNNHDYNNKDTDHNFIRTEEKNGQKEWVLMDHVGPGAIVRTWMPFLSADKPNTDINIKIYLDGSSEPVLEGNMLGLLDGTGLIPYPFAHQSLRSSVSFFPIPYAKSCKITTDAMPFFYQFTYRAYDDYTPIKTFTKEDFNKAIPLTQKIGELLLEPKNTVEGEQVSFTAKLASKKEKSIELPKGNAAIRELNLKLSDYKNIEVTRTVILKIEFDGEQTVWCPIGDFFGSGIGLNPHQGWDMVVSDDGTMTSKWVMPYQKSGKISVVNLGKKSVKVDLKATVGEWQWDSESMYFNAAWRGQYPVATRPFSDWNYVTLKGRGVYVGDALTVMNPVEKWWGEGDEKIWIDGEDFPSIFGTGTEDYYAYSWGGRSTEFYEHPFHAQPSSYVYNKLNPKTTNEKNTMGYSTEIRSRSLDIMPFGSSLQLDMEIWSWTDCEMGYGVGMYWYGDKQTTSNRTPDEKESLNVPPLPKEFPKK
;
A
#
# COMPACT_ATOMS: atom_id res chain seq x y z
N MET A 1 -53.02 -49.18 32.13
CA MET A 1 -52.25 -47.99 32.56
C MET A 1 -50.77 -48.28 32.41
N LYS A 2 -50.00 -47.25 32.07
CA LYS A 2 -48.54 -47.21 31.82
C LYS A 2 -48.13 -47.44 30.36
N SER A 3 -48.19 -46.33 29.63
CA SER A 3 -47.32 -46.00 28.50
C SER A 3 -45.85 -46.04 28.96
N ILE A 4 -44.99 -46.69 28.19
CA ILE A 4 -43.53 -46.56 28.28
C ILE A 4 -43.08 -46.03 26.91
N LEU A 5 -42.80 -44.73 26.85
CA LEU A 5 -42.06 -44.10 25.77
C LEU A 5 -40.59 -44.52 25.90
N SER A 6 -40.07 -45.24 24.89
CA SER A 6 -38.62 -45.41 24.71
C SER A 6 -38.08 -44.24 23.90
N THR A 7 -37.43 -43.30 24.57
CA THR A 7 -36.68 -42.21 23.94
C THR A 7 -35.29 -42.73 23.57
N ILE A 8 -35.04 -42.89 22.28
CA ILE A 8 -33.69 -43.16 21.75
C ILE A 8 -32.93 -41.83 21.76
N PHE A 9 -31.95 -41.70 22.65
CA PHE A 9 -31.02 -40.58 22.67
C PHE A 9 -29.86 -40.91 21.72
N LEU A 10 -29.88 -40.36 20.51
CA LEU A 10 -28.77 -40.46 19.56
C LEU A 10 -27.72 -39.41 19.96
N VAL A 11 -26.66 -39.85 20.66
CA VAL A 11 -25.50 -39.00 20.95
C VAL A 11 -24.65 -38.93 19.68
N PHE A 12 -24.75 -37.81 18.94
CA PHE A 12 -23.75 -37.46 17.92
C PHE A 12 -22.48 -36.98 18.64
N THR A 13 -21.51 -37.86 18.81
CA THR A 13 -20.12 -37.47 19.11
C THR A 13 -19.53 -36.81 17.86
N LEU A 14 -19.57 -35.48 17.82
CA LEU A 14 -18.72 -34.67 16.94
C LEU A 14 -17.26 -34.91 17.35
N LEU A 15 -16.57 -35.78 16.62
CA LEU A 15 -15.11 -35.79 16.57
C LEU A 15 -14.68 -34.49 15.89
N ALA A 16 -14.55 -33.43 16.67
CA ALA A 16 -13.78 -32.26 16.26
C ALA A 16 -12.34 -32.73 16.13
N SER A 17 -11.87 -32.95 14.90
CA SER A 17 -10.44 -32.95 14.67
C SER A 17 -9.95 -31.57 15.09
N ALA A 18 -9.20 -31.51 16.19
CA ALA A 18 -8.41 -30.34 16.50
C ALA A 18 -7.37 -30.21 15.39
N GLN A 19 -7.73 -29.55 14.29
CA GLN A 19 -6.73 -28.93 13.45
C GLN A 19 -5.96 -28.00 14.38
N ASN A 20 -4.65 -28.20 14.48
CA ASN A 20 -3.77 -27.19 15.08
C ASN A 20 -3.95 -25.93 14.24
N VAL A 21 -4.88 -25.06 14.64
CA VAL A 21 -5.03 -23.74 14.02
C VAL A 21 -3.76 -22.99 14.37
N GLU A 22 -2.99 -22.66 13.35
CA GLU A 22 -1.71 -21.99 13.52
C GLU A 22 -1.94 -20.65 14.23
N LYS A 23 -1.26 -20.47 15.36
CA LYS A 23 -1.45 -19.31 16.22
C LYS A 23 -0.73 -18.11 15.61
N ILE A 24 -1.42 -16.98 15.45
CA ILE A 24 -0.77 -15.73 15.01
C ILE A 24 0.13 -15.23 16.15
N THR A 25 1.39 -14.97 15.83
CA THR A 25 2.39 -14.42 16.77
C THR A 25 3.18 -13.30 16.11
N ILE A 26 4.06 -12.66 16.88
CA ILE A 26 5.01 -11.70 16.32
C ILE A 26 5.91 -12.36 15.26
N GLU A 27 6.37 -13.59 15.51
CA GLU A 27 7.21 -14.34 14.59
C GLU A 27 6.46 -14.76 13.32
N SER A 28 5.20 -15.19 13.41
CA SER A 28 4.43 -15.52 12.22
C SER A 28 4.23 -14.29 11.34
N LEU A 29 3.86 -13.15 11.94
CA LEU A 29 3.69 -11.88 11.21
C LEU A 29 5.01 -11.36 10.60
N LEU A 30 6.14 -11.52 11.29
CA LEU A 30 7.44 -11.16 10.73
C LEU A 30 7.83 -12.03 9.51
N ASN A 31 7.46 -13.31 9.51
CA ASN A 31 7.68 -14.17 8.32
C ASN A 31 6.71 -13.81 7.19
N ASP A 32 5.43 -13.57 7.50
CA ASP A 32 4.42 -13.13 6.54
C ASP A 32 4.86 -11.86 5.80
N MET A 33 5.62 -10.96 6.45
CA MET A 33 6.07 -9.69 5.85
C MET A 33 6.87 -9.88 4.55
N VAL A 34 7.59 -10.98 4.43
CA VAL A 34 8.53 -11.28 3.34
C VAL A 34 8.12 -12.53 2.56
N ASP A 35 6.96 -13.10 2.82
CA ASP A 35 6.43 -14.21 2.06
C ASP A 35 5.69 -13.71 0.83
N ARG A 36 6.37 -13.74 -0.32
CA ARG A 36 5.79 -13.33 -1.60
C ARG A 36 4.73 -14.31 -2.12
N ASP A 37 4.77 -15.57 -1.70
CA ASP A 37 3.82 -16.60 -2.13
C ASP A 37 2.51 -16.47 -1.34
N ALA A 38 2.59 -16.08 -0.06
CA ALA A 38 1.42 -15.84 0.78
C ALA A 38 0.49 -14.76 0.21
N VAL A 39 1.04 -13.67 -0.35
CA VAL A 39 0.24 -12.57 -0.91
C VAL A 39 -0.50 -12.99 -2.20
N ALA A 40 0.03 -13.97 -2.93
CA ALA A 40 -0.63 -14.55 -4.10
C ALA A 40 -1.74 -15.57 -3.75
N ARG A 41 -2.02 -15.74 -2.45
CA ARG A 41 -3.02 -16.64 -1.89
C ARG A 41 -4.02 -15.86 -1.05
N PHE A 42 -5.29 -16.25 -1.11
CA PHE A 42 -6.30 -15.65 -0.24
C PHE A 42 -5.97 -16.02 1.21
N PRO A 43 -5.96 -15.08 2.16
CA PRO A 43 -5.54 -15.37 3.52
C PRO A 43 -6.33 -16.51 4.16
N LYS A 44 -5.61 -17.51 4.69
CA LYS A 44 -6.20 -18.64 5.43
C LYS A 44 -6.98 -18.18 6.66
N THR A 45 -6.38 -17.24 7.39
CA THR A 45 -7.01 -16.60 8.53
C THR A 45 -7.67 -15.33 8.04
N ASN A 46 -8.99 -15.29 8.09
CA ASN A 46 -9.76 -14.14 7.64
C ASN A 46 -9.50 -12.93 8.55
N PHE A 47 -9.27 -11.78 7.92
CA PHE A 47 -9.18 -10.48 8.59
C PHE A 47 -9.67 -9.37 7.67
N ARG A 48 -9.96 -8.20 8.24
CA ARG A 48 -10.16 -6.96 7.51
C ARG A 48 -9.12 -5.94 7.96
N LEU A 49 -8.57 -5.20 7.01
CA LEU A 49 -7.70 -4.08 7.34
C LEU A 49 -8.58 -2.89 7.72
N LYS A 50 -8.27 -2.25 8.84
CA LYS A 50 -8.97 -1.06 9.34
C LYS A 50 -7.97 0.00 9.77
N GLN A 51 -8.43 1.24 9.88
CA GLN A 51 -7.61 2.37 10.32
C GLN A 51 -8.35 3.23 11.33
N GLU A 52 -7.68 3.55 12.43
CA GLU A 52 -8.05 4.70 13.26
C GLU A 52 -7.14 5.87 12.88
N SER A 53 -7.72 6.99 12.46
CA SER A 53 -6.98 8.19 12.10
C SER A 53 -7.58 9.46 12.69
N SER A 54 -6.87 10.56 12.55
CA SER A 54 -7.34 11.91 12.86
C SER A 54 -8.25 12.52 11.77
N TYR A 55 -8.78 11.73 10.82
CA TYR A 55 -9.71 12.24 9.80
C TYR A 55 -10.79 13.16 10.39
N ASN A 56 -11.26 14.16 9.65
CA ASN A 56 -12.22 15.11 10.20
C ASN A 56 -13.57 14.46 10.54
N ARG A 57 -14.02 14.58 11.79
CA ARG A 57 -15.29 13.97 12.24
C ARG A 57 -16.57 14.61 11.64
N ALA A 58 -16.44 15.70 10.89
CA ALA A 58 -17.50 16.23 10.03
C ALA A 58 -17.79 15.32 8.81
N SER A 59 -16.81 14.52 8.38
CA SER A 59 -16.94 13.57 7.28
C SER A 59 -17.84 12.40 7.68
N LYS A 60 -19.11 12.45 7.26
CA LYS A 60 -20.14 11.45 7.61
C LYS A 60 -20.67 10.67 6.42
N THR A 61 -20.80 11.33 5.27
CA THR A 61 -21.34 10.72 4.05
C THR A 61 -20.85 11.48 2.82
N PRO A 62 -20.59 10.79 1.68
CA PRO A 62 -20.24 11.45 0.42
C PRO A 62 -21.29 12.46 -0.08
N ASN A 63 -22.54 12.34 0.36
CA ASN A 63 -23.62 13.25 -0.02
C ASN A 63 -23.50 14.64 0.64
N ASP A 64 -22.80 14.75 1.77
CA ASP A 64 -22.49 16.02 2.42
C ASP A 64 -21.10 16.48 2.01
N THR A 65 -21.00 17.08 0.83
CA THR A 65 -19.70 17.49 0.25
C THR A 65 -18.96 18.54 1.10
N VAL A 66 -19.64 19.25 1.99
CA VAL A 66 -18.98 20.24 2.87
C VAL A 66 -18.27 19.54 4.01
N GLY A 67 -18.96 18.61 4.67
CA GLY A 67 -18.35 17.78 5.72
C GLY A 67 -17.32 16.81 5.17
N TRP A 68 -17.61 16.18 4.03
CA TRP A 68 -16.83 15.09 3.45
C TRP A 68 -15.41 15.48 3.04
N PHE A 69 -15.24 16.67 2.45
CA PHE A 69 -13.95 17.20 1.99
C PHE A 69 -13.34 18.22 2.98
N ASN A 70 -13.73 18.15 4.27
CA ASN A 70 -13.23 19.06 5.28
C ASN A 70 -11.83 18.64 5.77
N ASN A 71 -10.81 19.29 5.23
CA ASN A 71 -9.40 19.02 5.50
C ASN A 71 -8.87 19.62 6.83
N HIS A 72 -9.69 19.60 7.89
CA HIS A 72 -9.27 19.93 9.27
C HIS A 72 -9.24 18.67 10.11
N ASP A 73 -8.32 17.80 9.75
CA ASP A 73 -8.12 16.40 10.14
C ASP A 73 -6.91 16.22 11.09
N TYR A 74 -6.64 17.28 11.86
CA TYR A 74 -5.61 17.34 12.89
C TYR A 74 -6.16 17.98 14.17
N ASN A 75 -5.39 17.92 15.24
CA ASN A 75 -5.70 18.63 16.48
C ASN A 75 -4.58 19.59 16.88
N ASN A 76 -4.91 20.87 17.03
CA ASN A 76 -4.00 21.89 17.56
C ASN A 76 -4.66 22.86 18.56
N LYS A 77 -5.97 22.75 18.79
CA LYS A 77 -6.74 23.53 19.77
C LYS A 77 -7.69 22.63 20.55
N ASP A 78 -8.12 23.09 21.72
CA ASP A 78 -9.07 22.36 22.59
C ASP A 78 -10.44 22.09 21.95
N THR A 79 -10.80 22.82 20.89
CA THR A 79 -12.02 22.61 20.10
C THR A 79 -11.91 21.48 19.08
N ASP A 80 -10.69 21.00 18.81
CA ASP A 80 -10.45 19.91 17.89
C ASP A 80 -10.72 18.58 18.60
N HIS A 81 -11.48 17.72 17.93
CA HIS A 81 -11.94 16.43 18.47
C HIS A 81 -11.78 15.31 17.45
N ASN A 82 -10.65 15.31 16.74
CA ASN A 82 -10.26 14.28 15.79
C ASN A 82 -9.55 13.12 16.51
N PHE A 83 -10.22 12.59 17.53
CA PHE A 83 -9.83 11.44 18.35
C PHE A 83 -11.08 10.78 18.95
N ILE A 84 -10.97 9.60 19.58
CA ILE A 84 -12.16 8.85 20.04
C ILE A 84 -12.81 9.53 21.25
N ARG A 85 -12.02 9.77 22.29
CA ARG A 85 -12.45 10.40 23.55
C ARG A 85 -11.27 10.79 24.41
N THR A 86 -11.53 11.47 25.53
CA THR A 86 -10.56 11.65 26.62
C THR A 86 -10.98 10.84 27.84
N GLU A 87 -10.01 10.27 28.55
CA GLU A 87 -10.20 9.56 29.81
C GLU A 87 -9.39 10.24 30.92
N GLU A 88 -9.81 10.07 32.17
CA GLU A 88 -9.02 10.47 33.34
C GLU A 88 -8.58 9.21 34.09
N LYS A 89 -7.27 9.01 34.25
CA LYS A 89 -6.67 7.87 34.93
C LYS A 89 -5.67 8.37 35.95
N ASN A 90 -5.90 8.08 37.23
CA ASN A 90 -5.06 8.54 38.34
C ASN A 90 -4.81 10.06 38.36
N GLY A 91 -5.82 10.87 37.98
CA GLY A 91 -5.71 12.32 37.89
C GLY A 91 -4.94 12.84 36.67
N GLN A 92 -4.55 11.97 35.73
CA GLN A 92 -3.96 12.33 34.44
C GLN A 92 -5.00 12.16 33.33
N LYS A 93 -5.11 13.18 32.47
CA LYS A 93 -5.94 13.12 31.27
C LYS A 93 -5.18 12.37 30.18
N GLU A 94 -5.85 11.41 29.55
CA GLU A 94 -5.34 10.69 28.38
C GLU A 94 -6.29 10.88 27.18
N TRP A 95 -5.73 11.02 25.98
CA TRP A 95 -6.49 11.06 24.73
C TRP A 95 -6.48 9.66 24.11
N VAL A 96 -7.65 9.08 23.89
CA VAL A 96 -7.81 7.75 23.29
C VAL A 96 -7.84 7.90 21.78
N LEU A 97 -6.87 7.31 21.10
CA LEU A 97 -6.68 7.40 19.64
C LEU A 97 -7.24 6.18 18.91
N MET A 98 -7.16 5.02 19.57
CA MET A 98 -7.68 3.74 19.11
C MET A 98 -8.23 2.96 20.31
N ASP A 99 -9.33 2.23 20.10
CA ASP A 99 -9.95 1.35 21.11
C ASP A 99 -10.67 0.18 20.45
N HIS A 100 -9.90 -0.73 19.85
CA HIS A 100 -10.43 -1.89 19.15
C HIS A 100 -10.69 -3.05 20.12
N VAL A 101 -11.88 -3.65 20.03
CA VAL A 101 -12.28 -4.86 20.76
C VAL A 101 -12.41 -6.01 19.78
N GLY A 102 -11.66 -7.07 20.03
CA GLY A 102 -11.52 -8.24 19.16
C GLY A 102 -10.06 -8.65 18.98
N PRO A 103 -9.80 -9.84 18.39
CA PRO A 103 -8.47 -10.26 18.00
C PRO A 103 -7.94 -9.37 16.86
N GLY A 104 -6.68 -8.96 16.95
CA GLY A 104 -6.11 -8.03 15.99
C GLY A 104 -4.59 -7.98 15.97
N ALA A 105 -4.04 -7.19 15.05
CA ALA A 105 -2.64 -6.81 15.06
C ALA A 105 -2.48 -5.40 14.49
N ILE A 106 -1.77 -4.51 15.20
CA ILE A 106 -1.28 -3.26 14.59
C ILE A 106 -0.24 -3.64 13.55
N VAL A 107 -0.34 -3.11 12.34
CA VAL A 107 0.55 -3.46 11.21
C VAL A 107 1.17 -2.24 10.54
N ARG A 108 0.62 -1.04 10.76
CA ARG A 108 1.23 0.22 10.35
C ARG A 108 0.86 1.34 11.31
N THR A 109 1.82 2.21 11.61
CA THR A 109 1.58 3.49 12.27
C THR A 109 2.20 4.60 11.46
N TRP A 110 1.57 5.77 11.41
CA TRP A 110 2.14 6.98 10.82
C TRP A 110 1.74 8.19 11.65
N MET A 111 2.70 9.05 11.98
CA MET A 111 2.49 10.34 12.65
C MET A 111 3.49 11.37 12.14
N PRO A 112 3.07 12.60 11.76
CA PRO A 112 3.96 13.64 11.27
C PRO A 112 4.71 14.31 12.42
N PHE A 113 5.84 14.95 12.10
CA PHE A 113 6.45 15.89 13.03
C PHE A 113 5.56 17.12 13.20
N LEU A 114 5.39 17.59 14.43
CA LEU A 114 4.55 18.76 14.75
C LEU A 114 4.95 20.00 13.95
N SER A 115 6.23 20.14 13.66
CA SER A 115 6.77 21.15 12.76
C SER A 115 7.78 20.48 11.85
N ALA A 116 7.77 20.83 10.56
CA ALA A 116 8.66 20.25 9.55
C ALA A 116 10.10 20.12 10.07
N ASP A 117 10.66 21.19 10.64
CA ASP A 117 12.08 21.26 11.04
C ASP A 117 12.35 20.84 12.51
N LYS A 118 11.34 20.29 13.22
CA LYS A 118 11.45 19.88 14.63
C LYS A 118 10.90 18.47 14.79
N PRO A 119 11.75 17.43 14.70
CA PRO A 119 11.34 16.02 14.81
C PRO A 119 10.97 15.59 16.23
N ASN A 120 10.97 16.51 17.19
CA ASN A 120 10.78 16.20 18.60
C ASN A 120 9.34 16.48 19.02
N THR A 121 8.86 15.65 19.93
CA THR A 121 7.61 15.85 20.67
C THR A 121 7.86 15.53 22.14
N ASP A 122 7.10 16.13 23.05
CA ASP A 122 7.08 15.74 24.47
C ASP A 122 5.88 14.82 24.79
N ILE A 123 5.09 14.47 23.78
CA ILE A 123 3.92 13.58 23.91
C ILE A 123 4.41 12.14 24.11
N ASN A 124 3.91 11.47 25.14
CA ASN A 124 4.10 10.03 25.32
C ASN A 124 2.90 9.26 24.78
N ILE A 125 3.18 8.16 24.09
CA ILE A 125 2.19 7.18 23.62
C ILE A 125 2.21 5.96 24.54
N LYS A 126 1.03 5.38 24.77
CA LYS A 126 0.82 4.16 25.57
C LYS A 126 -0.02 3.17 24.79
N ILE A 127 0.45 1.93 24.70
CA ILE A 127 -0.26 0.82 24.04
C ILE A 127 -0.66 -0.22 25.09
N TYR A 128 -1.97 -0.40 25.28
CA TYR A 128 -2.56 -1.36 26.20
C TYR A 128 -3.19 -2.50 25.41
N LEU A 129 -2.88 -3.75 25.79
CA LEU A 129 -3.42 -4.93 25.14
C LEU A 129 -4.27 -5.75 26.09
N ASP A 130 -5.34 -6.33 25.54
CA ASP A 130 -6.20 -7.34 26.17
C ASP A 130 -6.76 -6.98 27.55
N GLY A 131 -7.06 -5.69 27.74
CA GLY A 131 -7.62 -5.14 28.97
C GLY A 131 -6.61 -4.95 30.11
N SER A 132 -5.30 -5.06 29.83
CA SER A 132 -4.25 -4.74 30.82
C SER A 132 -4.38 -3.30 31.32
N SER A 133 -4.22 -3.10 32.63
CA SER A 133 -4.15 -1.76 33.23
C SER A 133 -2.81 -1.07 32.97
N GLU A 134 -1.76 -1.84 32.68
CA GLU A 134 -0.40 -1.34 32.37
C GLU A 134 -0.13 -1.43 30.87
N PRO A 135 0.51 -0.41 30.27
CA PRO A 135 0.85 -0.44 28.86
C PRO A 135 1.97 -1.45 28.59
N VAL A 136 1.84 -2.22 27.52
CA VAL A 136 2.91 -3.13 27.08
C VAL A 136 4.07 -2.36 26.43
N LEU A 137 3.76 -1.23 25.78
CA LEU A 137 4.73 -0.28 25.24
C LEU A 137 4.32 1.14 25.65
N GLU A 138 5.30 1.90 26.13
CA GLU A 138 5.15 3.29 26.55
C GLU A 138 6.46 4.02 26.25
N GLY A 139 6.36 5.24 25.75
CA GLY A 139 7.51 6.10 25.49
C GLY A 139 7.15 7.32 24.64
N ASN A 140 8.17 8.03 24.19
CA ASN A 140 8.00 9.17 23.28
C ASN A 140 7.24 8.74 22.02
N MET A 141 6.18 9.46 21.66
CA MET A 141 5.28 9.10 20.56
C MET A 141 6.00 8.93 19.22
N LEU A 142 6.96 9.79 18.90
CA LEU A 142 7.73 9.69 17.66
C LEU A 142 8.87 8.67 17.82
N GLY A 143 9.67 8.80 18.88
CA GLY A 143 10.88 7.98 19.08
C GLY A 143 10.62 6.48 19.32
N LEU A 144 9.43 6.11 19.81
CA LEU A 144 9.07 4.69 19.97
C LEU A 144 8.87 3.99 18.61
N LEU A 145 8.46 4.74 17.58
CA LEU A 145 7.92 4.22 16.32
C LEU A 145 8.62 4.78 15.07
N ASP A 146 9.77 5.44 15.20
CA ASP A 146 10.53 6.05 14.09
C ASP A 146 11.90 5.42 13.81
N GLY A 147 12.21 4.26 14.39
CA GLY A 147 13.49 3.60 14.17
C GLY A 147 14.60 3.99 15.14
N THR A 148 14.42 5.04 15.95
CA THR A 148 15.45 5.51 16.91
C THR A 148 15.37 4.83 18.28
N GLY A 149 14.23 4.23 18.60
CA GLY A 149 13.96 3.54 19.86
C GLY A 149 14.13 2.02 19.78
N LEU A 150 13.12 1.30 20.28
CA LEU A 150 13.15 -0.16 20.45
C LEU A 150 13.05 -0.94 19.13
N ILE A 151 12.28 -0.40 18.18
CA ILE A 151 12.01 -1.02 16.88
C ILE A 151 12.96 -0.37 15.86
N PRO A 152 13.91 -1.12 15.26
CA PRO A 152 14.89 -0.54 14.35
C PRO A 152 14.39 -0.44 12.89
N TYR A 153 15.11 0.33 12.08
CA TYR A 153 15.01 0.29 10.62
C TYR A 153 15.25 -1.12 10.07
N PRO A 154 14.48 -1.64 9.08
CA PRO A 154 13.38 -0.98 8.34
C PRO A 154 11.97 -1.19 8.94
N PHE A 155 11.82 -1.68 10.16
CA PHE A 155 10.49 -1.89 10.75
C PHE A 155 9.89 -0.62 11.35
N ALA A 156 10.74 0.37 11.64
CA ALA A 156 10.35 1.72 11.95
C ALA A 156 11.40 2.68 11.40
N HIS A 157 10.98 3.87 10.96
CA HIS A 157 11.88 4.85 10.38
C HIS A 157 11.33 6.28 10.47
N GLN A 158 12.25 7.23 10.47
CA GLN A 158 11.97 8.61 10.17
C GLN A 158 11.84 8.72 8.64
N SER A 159 10.60 8.76 8.16
CA SER A 159 10.30 9.01 6.74
C SER A 159 10.67 10.47 6.37
N LEU A 160 10.12 11.03 5.29
CA LEU A 160 10.20 12.48 5.09
C LEU A 160 9.30 13.21 6.09
N ARG A 161 9.85 13.45 7.29
CA ARG A 161 9.25 14.24 8.38
C ARG A 161 8.05 13.58 9.07
N SER A 162 8.05 12.24 9.12
CA SER A 162 7.10 11.43 9.89
C SER A 162 7.80 10.33 10.67
N SER A 163 7.20 9.91 11.78
CA SER A 163 7.43 8.62 12.41
C SER A 163 6.54 7.57 11.75
N VAL A 164 7.14 6.51 11.20
CA VAL A 164 6.41 5.42 10.53
C VAL A 164 6.91 4.08 11.06
N SER A 165 6.00 3.17 11.40
CA SER A 165 6.33 1.80 11.76
C SER A 165 5.48 0.80 10.98
N PHE A 166 6.12 -0.31 10.58
CA PHE A 166 5.52 -1.52 10.00
C PHE A 166 5.65 -2.72 10.94
N PHE A 167 6.09 -2.51 12.18
CA PHE A 167 6.33 -3.59 13.13
C PHE A 167 5.02 -4.15 13.68
N PRO A 168 4.79 -5.47 13.61
CA PRO A 168 3.53 -6.05 14.03
C PRO A 168 3.38 -6.10 15.56
N ILE A 169 2.23 -5.66 16.07
CA ILE A 169 1.85 -5.77 17.49
C ILE A 169 0.54 -6.57 17.59
N PRO A 170 0.60 -7.92 17.71
CA PRO A 170 -0.59 -8.77 17.82
C PRO A 170 -1.25 -8.72 19.20
N TYR A 171 -2.57 -8.88 19.26
CA TYR A 171 -3.38 -8.91 20.48
C TYR A 171 -4.60 -9.81 20.32
N ALA A 172 -5.03 -10.48 21.40
CA ALA A 172 -6.04 -11.53 21.31
C ALA A 172 -7.47 -11.05 21.61
N LYS A 173 -7.62 -9.94 22.33
CA LYS A 173 -8.91 -9.46 22.85
C LYS A 173 -9.15 -7.98 22.62
N SER A 174 -8.13 -7.13 22.77
CA SER A 174 -8.29 -5.69 22.53
C SER A 174 -6.97 -4.95 22.40
N CYS A 175 -7.01 -3.79 21.76
CA CYS A 175 -5.91 -2.83 21.72
C CYS A 175 -6.45 -1.43 21.95
N LYS A 176 -5.90 -0.74 22.97
CA LYS A 176 -6.16 0.67 23.23
C LYS A 176 -4.86 1.45 23.13
N ILE A 177 -4.87 2.53 22.35
CA ILE A 177 -3.73 3.44 22.20
C ILE A 177 -4.12 4.79 22.75
N THR A 178 -3.31 5.32 23.68
CA THR A 178 -3.53 6.65 24.27
C THR A 178 -2.29 7.52 24.22
N THR A 179 -2.50 8.84 24.34
CA THR A 179 -1.44 9.83 24.58
C THR A 179 -1.72 10.64 25.84
N ASP A 180 -0.66 11.13 26.50
CA ASP A 180 -0.74 11.97 27.71
C ASP A 180 -0.95 13.47 27.42
N ALA A 181 -0.89 13.84 26.14
CA ALA A 181 -1.22 15.16 25.63
C ALA A 181 -1.97 15.02 24.30
N MET A 182 -2.59 16.11 23.85
CA MET A 182 -3.39 16.14 22.62
C MET A 182 -2.54 15.72 21.41
N PRO A 183 -2.95 14.68 20.65
CA PRO A 183 -2.23 14.24 19.45
C PRO A 183 -2.32 15.30 18.36
N PHE A 184 -1.40 15.33 17.39
CA PHE A 184 -1.52 16.22 16.23
C PHE A 184 -2.34 15.54 15.11
N PHE A 185 -1.67 14.87 14.17
CA PHE A 185 -2.25 13.87 13.28
C PHE A 185 -1.81 12.47 13.73
N TYR A 186 -2.57 11.45 13.35
CA TYR A 186 -2.17 10.06 13.51
C TYR A 186 -2.91 9.13 12.56
N GLN A 187 -2.27 8.01 12.23
CA GLN A 187 -2.90 6.85 11.60
C GLN A 187 -2.40 5.57 12.28
N PHE A 188 -3.33 4.73 12.74
CA PHE A 188 -3.08 3.38 13.25
C PHE A 188 -3.84 2.38 12.38
N THR A 189 -3.12 1.68 11.51
CA THR A 189 -3.69 0.64 10.65
C THR A 189 -3.50 -0.72 11.29
N TYR A 190 -4.57 -1.52 11.32
CA TYR A 190 -4.58 -2.81 11.99
C TYR A 190 -5.37 -3.86 11.21
N ARG A 191 -4.96 -5.11 11.36
CA ARG A 191 -5.77 -6.27 10.97
C ARG A 191 -6.79 -6.53 12.09
N ALA A 192 -8.07 -6.53 11.77
CA ALA A 192 -9.15 -7.01 12.62
C ALA A 192 -9.50 -8.45 12.18
N TYR A 193 -9.19 -9.43 13.01
CA TYR A 193 -9.45 -10.84 12.71
C TYR A 193 -10.86 -11.25 13.17
N ASP A 194 -11.35 -12.37 12.64
CA ASP A 194 -12.60 -12.98 13.10
C ASP A 194 -12.51 -13.38 14.58
N ASP A 195 -13.64 -13.33 15.28
CA ASP A 195 -13.74 -13.77 16.67
C ASP A 195 -13.16 -15.18 16.85
N TYR A 196 -12.54 -15.41 18.02
CA TYR A 196 -11.89 -16.67 18.38
C TYR A 196 -10.65 -17.04 17.55
N THR A 197 -10.19 -16.18 16.64
CA THR A 197 -8.89 -16.37 15.98
C THR A 197 -7.78 -16.53 17.03
N PRO A 198 -6.98 -17.61 17.00
CA PRO A 198 -5.96 -17.86 18.01
C PRO A 198 -4.76 -16.91 17.79
N ILE A 199 -4.69 -15.86 18.60
CA ILE A 199 -3.58 -14.89 18.59
C ILE A 199 -2.80 -15.00 19.90
N LYS A 200 -1.48 -14.89 19.81
CA LYS A 200 -0.61 -14.69 20.97
C LYS A 200 -0.40 -13.19 21.14
N THR A 201 -0.96 -12.65 22.21
CA THR A 201 -0.78 -11.25 22.60
C THR A 201 0.70 -10.93 22.73
N PHE A 202 1.10 -9.81 22.14
CA PHE A 202 2.44 -9.28 22.22
C PHE A 202 2.89 -9.10 23.68
N THR A 203 4.11 -9.52 23.99
CA THR A 203 4.77 -9.28 25.28
C THR A 203 6.20 -8.82 25.05
N LYS A 204 6.79 -8.08 26.01
CA LYS A 204 8.22 -7.71 25.96
C LYS A 204 9.15 -8.94 25.94
N GLU A 205 8.74 -10.03 26.58
CA GLU A 205 9.51 -11.29 26.55
C GLU A 205 9.56 -11.88 25.14
N ASP A 206 8.42 -11.93 24.46
CA ASP A 206 8.33 -12.44 23.08
C ASP A 206 9.02 -11.51 22.09
N PHE A 207 8.90 -10.19 22.28
CA PHE A 207 9.67 -9.20 21.52
C PHE A 207 11.18 -9.48 21.58
N ASN A 208 11.72 -9.65 22.80
CA ASN A 208 13.15 -9.92 22.99
C ASN A 208 13.57 -11.26 22.36
N LYS A 209 12.71 -12.27 22.40
CA LYS A 209 12.96 -13.56 21.73
C LYS A 209 12.94 -13.45 20.21
N ALA A 210 12.13 -12.55 19.65
CA ALA A 210 12.00 -12.34 18.21
C ALA A 210 13.14 -11.53 17.58
N ILE A 211 13.99 -10.85 18.37
CA ILE A 211 15.07 -9.98 17.86
C ILE A 211 15.93 -10.62 16.74
N PRO A 212 16.41 -11.89 16.87
CA PRO A 212 17.20 -12.50 15.79
C PRO A 212 16.42 -12.69 14.49
N LEU A 213 15.13 -13.01 14.58
CA LEU A 213 14.25 -13.10 13.43
C LEU A 213 14.02 -11.72 12.82
N THR A 214 13.72 -10.71 13.64
CA THR A 214 13.55 -9.31 13.19
C THR A 214 14.77 -8.84 12.40
N GLN A 215 15.99 -9.09 12.89
CA GLN A 215 17.23 -8.72 12.19
C GLN A 215 17.32 -9.40 10.81
N LYS A 216 17.11 -10.72 10.75
CA LYS A 216 17.13 -11.48 9.49
C LYS A 216 16.10 -10.96 8.47
N ILE A 217 14.88 -10.67 8.92
CA ILE A 217 13.80 -10.16 8.06
C ILE A 217 14.14 -8.74 7.58
N GLY A 218 14.70 -7.89 8.45
CA GLY A 218 15.14 -6.55 8.10
C GLY A 218 16.22 -6.55 7.01
N GLU A 219 17.24 -7.40 7.12
CA GLU A 219 18.26 -7.58 6.09
C GLU A 219 17.65 -8.01 4.74
N LEU A 220 16.69 -8.94 4.78
CA LEU A 220 16.01 -9.41 3.58
C LEU A 220 15.17 -8.30 2.91
N LEU A 221 14.47 -7.48 3.70
CA LEU A 221 13.68 -6.36 3.21
C LEU A 221 14.55 -5.30 2.51
N LEU A 222 15.75 -5.05 3.03
CA LEU A 222 16.70 -4.08 2.46
C LEU A 222 17.43 -4.59 1.22
N GLU A 223 17.69 -5.90 1.16
CA GLU A 223 18.29 -6.55 0.00
C GLU A 223 17.36 -7.64 -0.56
N PRO A 224 16.25 -7.27 -1.21
CA PRO A 224 15.27 -8.21 -1.71
C PRO A 224 15.88 -9.10 -2.80
N LYS A 225 16.29 -10.31 -2.43
CA LYS A 225 16.77 -11.34 -3.36
C LYS A 225 15.61 -12.22 -3.79
N ASN A 226 15.57 -12.53 -5.08
CA ASN A 226 14.75 -13.64 -5.55
C ASN A 226 15.64 -14.87 -5.69
N THR A 227 15.43 -15.86 -4.83
CA THR A 227 16.21 -17.10 -4.80
C THR A 227 15.50 -18.25 -5.50
N VAL A 228 14.32 -18.01 -6.08
CA VAL A 228 13.54 -19.05 -6.75
C VAL A 228 14.12 -19.31 -8.14
N GLU A 229 14.59 -20.54 -8.37
CA GLU A 229 15.01 -21.01 -9.68
C GLU A 229 13.80 -21.19 -10.60
N GLY A 230 14.01 -21.03 -11.91
CA GLY A 230 12.94 -21.15 -12.89
C GLY A 230 13.44 -21.13 -14.33
N GLU A 231 12.59 -21.55 -15.25
CA GLU A 231 12.84 -21.44 -16.68
C GLU A 231 12.87 -19.96 -17.09
N GLN A 232 13.88 -19.58 -17.87
CA GLN A 232 13.99 -18.22 -18.37
C GLN A 232 13.38 -18.11 -19.76
N VAL A 233 12.45 -17.18 -19.92
CA VAL A 233 11.91 -16.77 -21.21
C VAL A 233 12.31 -15.32 -21.48
N SER A 234 12.64 -14.99 -22.73
CA SER A 234 13.07 -13.64 -23.06
C SER A 234 12.86 -13.28 -24.52
N PHE A 235 12.76 -11.98 -24.80
CA PHE A 235 12.88 -11.46 -26.16
C PHE A 235 13.57 -10.09 -26.18
N THR A 236 14.21 -9.82 -27.32
CA THR A 236 14.63 -8.47 -27.71
C THR A 236 13.87 -8.10 -28.97
N ALA A 237 13.26 -6.91 -28.99
CA ALA A 237 12.54 -6.43 -30.17
C ALA A 237 12.65 -4.92 -30.35
N LYS A 238 12.63 -4.47 -31.60
CA LYS A 238 12.39 -3.07 -31.97
C LYS A 238 10.92 -2.93 -32.39
N LEU A 239 10.14 -2.24 -31.58
CA LEU A 239 8.70 -2.04 -31.80
C LEU A 239 8.48 -0.69 -32.47
N ALA A 240 7.98 -0.70 -33.71
CA ALA A 240 7.43 0.51 -34.32
C ALA A 240 6.13 0.94 -33.61
N SER A 241 5.61 2.12 -33.95
CA SER A 241 4.34 2.60 -33.41
C SER A 241 3.21 1.58 -33.67
N LYS A 242 2.40 1.33 -32.64
CA LYS A 242 1.29 0.37 -32.61
C LYS A 242 1.70 -1.08 -32.89
N LYS A 243 2.97 -1.43 -32.66
CA LYS A 243 3.45 -2.81 -32.75
C LYS A 243 3.58 -3.43 -31.36
N GLU A 244 3.31 -4.72 -31.32
CA GLU A 244 3.39 -5.58 -30.14
C GLU A 244 4.43 -6.68 -30.39
N LYS A 245 5.15 -7.07 -29.34
CA LYS A 245 5.88 -8.34 -29.30
C LYS A 245 5.46 -9.12 -28.06
N SER A 246 5.24 -10.42 -28.27
CA SER A 246 4.78 -11.35 -27.24
C SER A 246 5.75 -12.52 -27.09
N ILE A 247 5.69 -13.16 -25.92
CA ILE A 247 6.32 -14.44 -25.62
C ILE A 247 5.36 -15.29 -24.78
N GLU A 248 5.23 -16.56 -25.17
CA GLU A 248 4.47 -17.56 -24.41
C GLU A 248 5.30 -18.06 -23.23
N LEU A 249 4.64 -18.30 -22.11
CA LEU A 249 5.26 -18.91 -20.93
C LEU A 249 5.20 -20.45 -21.03
N PRO A 250 6.04 -21.17 -20.26
CA PRO A 250 5.93 -22.61 -20.10
C PRO A 250 4.48 -23.03 -19.78
N LYS A 251 4.04 -24.16 -20.34
CA LYS A 251 2.68 -24.66 -20.10
C LYS A 251 2.59 -25.35 -18.74
N GLY A 252 1.41 -25.27 -18.13
CA GLY A 252 1.09 -25.94 -16.86
C GLY A 252 0.97 -24.97 -15.68
N ASN A 253 1.00 -25.52 -14.47
CA ASN A 253 0.93 -24.74 -13.25
C ASN A 253 2.31 -24.15 -12.95
N ALA A 254 2.42 -22.83 -13.00
CA ALA A 254 3.66 -22.11 -12.77
C ALA A 254 3.36 -20.66 -12.36
N ALA A 255 4.41 -19.93 -11.98
CA ALA A 255 4.30 -18.51 -11.70
C ALA A 255 5.47 -17.75 -12.32
N ILE A 256 5.20 -16.54 -12.82
CA ILE A 256 6.29 -15.57 -13.01
C ILE A 256 6.81 -15.24 -11.62
N ARG A 257 8.11 -15.48 -11.39
CA ARG A 257 8.80 -15.19 -10.14
C ARG A 257 9.57 -13.88 -10.22
N GLU A 258 10.00 -13.50 -11.42
CA GLU A 258 10.65 -12.23 -11.69
C GLU A 258 10.38 -11.79 -13.13
N LEU A 259 10.15 -10.50 -13.32
CA LEU A 259 10.01 -9.87 -14.64
C LEU A 259 10.96 -8.68 -14.73
N ASN A 260 11.86 -8.73 -15.71
CA ASN A 260 12.78 -7.66 -16.05
C ASN A 260 12.38 -7.05 -17.40
N LEU A 261 12.32 -5.72 -17.48
CA LEU A 261 12.09 -4.97 -18.70
C LEU A 261 13.05 -3.80 -18.78
N LYS A 262 13.68 -3.62 -19.94
CA LYS A 262 14.56 -2.48 -20.21
C LYS A 262 14.28 -1.90 -21.59
N LEU A 263 14.23 -0.58 -21.67
CA LEU A 263 14.24 0.15 -22.93
C LEU A 263 15.65 0.62 -23.26
N SER A 264 15.95 0.78 -24.55
CA SER A 264 17.27 1.25 -24.98
C SER A 264 17.51 2.75 -24.75
N ASP A 265 16.46 3.55 -24.61
CA ASP A 265 16.54 5.01 -24.51
C ASP A 265 15.35 5.56 -23.71
N TYR A 266 15.65 6.40 -22.72
CA TYR A 266 14.69 7.08 -21.84
C TYR A 266 14.72 8.61 -22.00
N LYS A 267 15.45 9.15 -22.99
CA LYS A 267 15.52 10.61 -23.25
C LYS A 267 14.14 11.22 -23.50
N ASN A 268 13.25 10.49 -24.15
CA ASN A 268 11.84 10.84 -24.21
C ASN A 268 11.14 10.30 -22.96
N ILE A 269 10.88 11.14 -21.98
CA ILE A 269 10.26 10.73 -20.71
C ILE A 269 8.88 10.10 -20.88
N GLU A 270 8.13 10.46 -21.94
CA GLU A 270 6.81 9.90 -22.23
C GLU A 270 6.86 8.41 -22.62
N VAL A 271 8.04 7.86 -22.91
CA VAL A 271 8.18 6.46 -23.33
C VAL A 271 7.72 5.50 -22.24
N THR A 272 7.88 5.86 -20.96
CA THR A 272 7.43 5.01 -19.84
C THR A 272 5.91 5.00 -19.69
N ARG A 273 5.21 6.00 -20.21
CA ARG A 273 3.74 6.07 -20.23
C ARG A 273 3.12 5.47 -21.49
N THR A 274 3.83 5.51 -22.62
CA THR A 274 3.31 5.07 -23.92
C THR A 274 3.72 3.65 -24.33
N VAL A 275 4.66 3.03 -23.60
CA VAL A 275 4.95 1.59 -23.70
C VAL A 275 4.14 0.86 -22.64
N ILE A 276 3.35 -0.12 -23.07
CA ILE A 276 2.39 -0.83 -22.25
C ILE A 276 2.86 -2.28 -22.04
N LEU A 277 2.83 -2.73 -20.79
CA LEU A 277 2.95 -4.13 -20.43
C LEU A 277 1.55 -4.77 -20.45
N LYS A 278 1.44 -5.90 -21.12
CA LYS A 278 0.27 -6.78 -21.09
C LYS A 278 0.68 -8.16 -20.60
N ILE A 279 -0.11 -8.74 -19.71
CA ILE A 279 0.05 -10.14 -19.31
C ILE A 279 -1.32 -10.81 -19.38
N GLU A 280 -1.34 -11.99 -20.00
CA GLU A 280 -2.51 -12.85 -20.08
C GLU A 280 -2.22 -14.16 -19.33
N PHE A 281 -3.15 -14.59 -18.49
CA PHE A 281 -3.13 -15.89 -17.82
C PHE A 281 -4.42 -16.64 -18.10
N ASP A 282 -4.29 -17.89 -18.53
CA ASP A 282 -5.41 -18.83 -18.75
C ASP A 282 -6.56 -18.26 -19.60
N GLY A 283 -6.18 -17.48 -20.63
CA GLY A 283 -7.09 -16.84 -21.60
C GLY A 283 -7.61 -15.46 -21.19
N GLU A 284 -7.27 -14.96 -20.00
CA GLU A 284 -7.71 -13.66 -19.49
C GLU A 284 -6.55 -12.66 -19.46
N GLN A 285 -6.76 -11.44 -19.92
CA GLN A 285 -5.78 -10.36 -19.75
C GLN A 285 -5.88 -9.79 -18.32
N THR A 286 -4.95 -10.17 -17.46
CA THR A 286 -4.92 -9.73 -16.05
C THR A 286 -4.09 -8.47 -15.84
N VAL A 287 -3.15 -8.17 -16.76
CA VAL A 287 -2.34 -6.95 -16.72
C VAL A 287 -2.52 -6.13 -17.98
N TRP A 288 -2.85 -4.85 -17.80
CA TRP A 288 -2.67 -3.79 -18.78
C TRP A 288 -2.25 -2.53 -18.04
N CYS A 289 -0.98 -2.14 -18.17
CA CYS A 289 -0.45 -0.99 -17.45
C CYS A 289 0.73 -0.38 -18.23
N PRO A 290 0.84 0.95 -18.31
CA PRO A 290 2.09 1.59 -18.73
C PRO A 290 3.25 1.11 -17.88
N ILE A 291 4.42 0.89 -18.50
CA ILE A 291 5.58 0.33 -17.79
C ILE A 291 6.05 1.26 -16.66
N GLY A 292 5.94 2.57 -16.84
CA GLY A 292 6.31 3.56 -15.84
C GLY A 292 5.49 3.40 -14.57
N ASP A 293 4.18 3.32 -14.73
CA ASP A 293 3.26 3.12 -13.61
C ASP A 293 3.40 1.72 -13.02
N PHE A 294 3.50 0.65 -13.84
CA PHE A 294 3.60 -0.74 -13.38
C PHE A 294 4.83 -1.02 -12.52
N PHE A 295 5.97 -0.41 -12.85
CA PHE A 295 7.22 -0.58 -12.12
C PHE A 295 7.48 0.55 -11.13
N GLY A 296 6.57 1.53 -10.98
CA GLY A 296 6.73 2.66 -10.06
C GLY A 296 7.70 3.77 -10.52
N SER A 297 8.12 3.81 -11.78
CA SER A 297 8.93 4.91 -12.32
C SER A 297 8.12 6.17 -12.68
N GLY A 298 6.80 6.04 -12.88
CA GLY A 298 5.95 7.11 -13.39
C GLY A 298 6.38 7.60 -14.78
N ILE A 299 6.38 8.93 -15.00
CA ILE A 299 6.83 9.53 -16.26
C ILE A 299 8.34 9.82 -16.22
N GLY A 300 9.08 9.18 -17.12
CA GLY A 300 10.54 9.23 -17.17
C GLY A 300 11.23 8.15 -16.35
N LEU A 301 12.58 8.17 -16.37
CA LEU A 301 13.43 7.24 -15.63
C LEU A 301 13.66 7.77 -14.21
N ASN A 302 13.02 7.14 -13.22
CA ASN A 302 13.09 7.51 -11.82
C ASN A 302 13.46 6.27 -10.98
N PRO A 303 14.77 6.05 -10.75
CA PRO A 303 15.25 4.89 -10.02
C PRO A 303 14.77 4.84 -8.57
N HIS A 304 14.45 3.63 -8.09
CA HIS A 304 14.12 3.33 -6.69
C HIS A 304 14.28 1.84 -6.40
N GLN A 305 14.33 1.49 -5.12
CA GLN A 305 14.38 0.10 -4.64
C GLN A 305 13.31 -0.16 -3.59
N GLY A 306 12.33 -1.00 -3.94
CA GLY A 306 11.32 -1.55 -3.03
C GLY A 306 11.40 -3.08 -2.93
N TRP A 307 10.48 -3.65 -2.14
CA TRP A 307 10.36 -5.10 -1.92
C TRP A 307 9.93 -5.84 -3.18
N ASP A 308 8.91 -5.33 -3.87
CA ASP A 308 8.30 -5.98 -5.06
C ASP A 308 8.75 -5.37 -6.38
N MET A 309 9.27 -4.14 -6.36
CA MET A 309 9.60 -3.38 -7.56
C MET A 309 10.95 -2.67 -7.40
N VAL A 310 11.73 -2.66 -8.48
CA VAL A 310 13.01 -1.95 -8.54
C VAL A 310 13.14 -1.31 -9.91
N VAL A 311 13.58 -0.05 -9.94
CA VAL A 311 14.03 0.62 -11.16
C VAL A 311 15.49 0.99 -10.93
N SER A 312 16.39 0.37 -11.67
CA SER A 312 17.83 0.62 -11.58
C SER A 312 18.23 1.89 -12.34
N ASP A 313 19.36 2.49 -11.97
CA ASP A 313 19.92 3.70 -12.59
C ASP A 313 20.14 3.57 -14.11
N ASP A 314 20.38 2.35 -14.59
CA ASP A 314 20.57 2.04 -16.00
C ASP A 314 19.25 1.88 -16.79
N GLY A 315 18.11 2.00 -16.11
CA GLY A 315 16.77 1.85 -16.65
C GLY A 315 16.25 0.41 -16.71
N THR A 316 16.91 -0.55 -16.06
CA THR A 316 16.32 -1.89 -15.86
C THR A 316 15.19 -1.81 -14.83
N MET A 317 13.99 -2.19 -15.25
CA MET A 317 12.80 -2.26 -14.39
C MET A 317 12.54 -3.71 -14.01
N THR A 318 12.44 -4.00 -12.72
CA THR A 318 12.27 -5.35 -12.16
C THR A 318 11.01 -5.43 -11.33
N SER A 319 10.20 -6.45 -11.55
CA SER A 319 9.07 -6.83 -10.70
C SER A 319 9.32 -8.22 -10.12
N LYS A 320 9.08 -8.34 -8.81
CA LYS A 320 9.18 -9.56 -8.00
C LYS A 320 7.81 -10.01 -7.50
N TRP A 321 6.73 -9.41 -8.00
CA TRP A 321 5.38 -9.92 -7.78
C TRP A 321 5.32 -11.36 -8.30
N VAL A 322 4.79 -12.27 -7.49
CA VAL A 322 4.54 -13.65 -7.90
C VAL A 322 3.29 -13.64 -8.76
N MET A 323 3.33 -14.16 -9.99
CA MET A 323 2.18 -14.11 -10.90
C MET A 323 1.78 -15.53 -11.34
N PRO A 324 0.95 -16.24 -10.54
CA PRO A 324 0.54 -17.61 -10.81
C PRO A 324 -0.39 -17.76 -12.02
N TYR A 325 -0.31 -18.91 -12.68
CA TYR A 325 -1.26 -19.37 -13.69
C TYR A 325 -1.38 -20.91 -13.70
N GLN A 326 -2.48 -21.44 -14.25
CA GLN A 326 -2.81 -22.87 -14.19
C GLN A 326 -2.37 -23.65 -15.43
N LYS A 327 -2.49 -23.04 -16.62
CA LYS A 327 -2.36 -23.74 -17.91
C LYS A 327 -1.42 -23.03 -18.86
N SER A 328 -1.57 -21.71 -18.98
CA SER A 328 -0.81 -20.92 -19.95
C SER A 328 -0.70 -19.47 -19.48
N GLY A 329 0.44 -18.85 -19.74
CA GLY A 329 0.59 -17.41 -19.65
C GLY A 329 1.29 -16.84 -20.87
N LYS A 330 1.12 -15.54 -21.10
CA LYS A 330 1.76 -14.81 -22.19
C LYS A 330 2.09 -13.39 -21.73
N ILE A 331 3.31 -12.94 -22.02
CA ILE A 331 3.75 -11.58 -21.76
C ILE A 331 3.88 -10.85 -23.10
N SER A 332 3.30 -9.66 -23.21
CA SER A 332 3.39 -8.78 -24.37
C SER A 332 3.84 -7.39 -23.98
N VAL A 333 4.59 -6.74 -24.87
CA VAL A 333 4.91 -5.31 -24.78
C VAL A 333 4.41 -4.62 -26.04
N VAL A 334 3.64 -3.54 -25.86
CA VAL A 334 3.05 -2.74 -26.93
C VAL A 334 3.66 -1.34 -26.90
N ASN A 335 4.04 -0.83 -28.06
CA ASN A 335 4.44 0.57 -28.21
C ASN A 335 3.27 1.39 -28.78
N LEU A 336 2.57 2.15 -27.95
CA LEU A 336 1.53 3.09 -28.42
C LEU A 336 2.12 4.42 -28.89
N GLY A 337 3.36 4.72 -28.49
CA GLY A 337 4.09 5.92 -28.86
C GLY A 337 4.36 6.04 -30.36
N LYS A 338 4.69 7.25 -30.81
CA LYS A 338 4.94 7.55 -32.23
C LYS A 338 6.31 7.06 -32.72
N LYS A 339 7.30 7.03 -31.83
CA LYS A 339 8.69 6.65 -32.15
C LYS A 339 8.88 5.16 -31.92
N SER A 340 9.77 4.53 -32.69
CA SER A 340 10.14 3.14 -32.41
C SER A 340 10.91 3.04 -31.09
N VAL A 341 10.68 1.97 -30.34
CA VAL A 341 11.39 1.68 -29.08
C VAL A 341 12.04 0.30 -29.18
N LYS A 342 13.26 0.15 -28.65
CA LYS A 342 13.85 -1.17 -28.46
C LYS A 342 13.58 -1.62 -27.02
N VAL A 343 13.07 -2.84 -26.90
CA VAL A 343 12.68 -3.49 -25.65
C VAL A 343 13.49 -4.76 -25.49
N ASP A 344 14.08 -4.93 -24.31
CA ASP A 344 14.66 -6.16 -23.82
C ASP A 344 13.79 -6.63 -22.63
N LEU A 345 13.19 -7.81 -22.74
CA LEU A 345 12.33 -8.39 -21.70
C LEU A 345 12.83 -9.79 -21.34
N LYS A 346 12.88 -10.08 -20.04
CA LYS A 346 13.23 -11.38 -19.49
C LYS A 346 12.31 -11.70 -18.31
N ALA A 347 11.74 -12.90 -18.27
CA ALA A 347 11.01 -13.40 -17.13
C ALA A 347 11.61 -14.72 -16.64
N THR A 348 11.62 -14.91 -15.32
CA THR A 348 11.93 -16.18 -14.67
C THR A 348 10.61 -16.82 -14.25
N VAL A 349 10.33 -18.02 -14.77
CA VAL A 349 9.11 -18.78 -14.51
C VAL A 349 9.44 -19.98 -13.65
N GLY A 350 8.97 -19.97 -12.41
CA GLY A 350 9.20 -21.03 -11.43
C GLY A 350 7.96 -21.88 -11.21
N GLU A 351 8.12 -22.95 -10.44
CA GLU A 351 7.01 -23.84 -10.06
C GLU A 351 5.96 -23.09 -9.23
N TRP A 352 4.70 -23.44 -9.43
CA TRP A 352 3.59 -23.05 -8.56
C TRP A 352 2.63 -24.22 -8.42
N GLN A 353 2.22 -24.53 -7.20
CA GLN A 353 1.17 -25.51 -6.94
C GLN A 353 -0.15 -24.77 -6.74
N TRP A 354 -1.02 -24.84 -7.74
CA TRP A 354 -2.31 -24.18 -7.70
C TRP A 354 -3.27 -24.93 -6.77
N ASP A 355 -3.96 -24.20 -5.91
CA ASP A 355 -5.01 -24.69 -5.02
C ASP A 355 -6.18 -23.70 -4.93
N SER A 356 -7.11 -23.93 -3.99
CA SER A 356 -8.31 -23.10 -3.82
C SER A 356 -8.05 -21.69 -3.27
N GLU A 357 -6.84 -21.45 -2.75
CA GLU A 357 -6.43 -20.16 -2.20
C GLU A 357 -5.64 -19.36 -3.24
N SER A 358 -5.04 -20.03 -4.22
CA SER A 358 -4.27 -19.39 -5.29
C SER A 358 -5.13 -18.40 -6.11
N MET A 359 -4.59 -17.22 -6.34
CA MET A 359 -5.22 -16.14 -7.10
C MET A 359 -4.33 -15.69 -8.26
N TYR A 360 -4.94 -15.05 -9.26
CA TYR A 360 -4.22 -14.42 -10.36
C TYR A 360 -3.73 -13.04 -9.96
N PHE A 361 -2.48 -12.72 -10.30
CA PHE A 361 -1.98 -11.35 -10.21
C PHE A 361 -2.63 -10.50 -11.31
N ASN A 362 -3.10 -9.33 -10.92
CA ASN A 362 -3.70 -8.34 -11.79
C ASN A 362 -3.06 -6.98 -11.60
N ALA A 363 -2.95 -6.22 -12.69
CA ALA A 363 -2.57 -4.82 -12.65
C ALA A 363 -3.33 -4.03 -13.70
N ALA A 364 -3.89 -2.90 -13.30
CA ALA A 364 -4.60 -2.00 -14.19
C ALA A 364 -4.14 -0.57 -13.98
N TRP A 365 -4.54 0.30 -14.89
CA TRP A 365 -4.16 1.71 -14.87
C TRP A 365 -5.35 2.61 -15.09
N ARG A 366 -5.36 3.76 -14.41
CA ARG A 366 -6.25 4.90 -14.67
C ARG A 366 -5.40 6.12 -14.95
N GLY A 367 -5.66 6.82 -16.04
CA GLY A 367 -5.16 8.18 -16.25
C GLY A 367 -6.27 9.15 -16.59
N GLN A 368 -6.03 10.42 -16.28
CA GLN A 368 -6.92 11.51 -16.65
C GLN A 368 -6.15 12.82 -16.69
N TYR A 369 -6.34 13.58 -17.78
CA TYR A 369 -5.93 14.98 -17.86
C TYR A 369 -6.87 15.75 -18.82
N PRO A 370 -7.45 16.89 -18.39
CA PRO A 370 -7.31 17.51 -17.08
C PRO A 370 -8.15 16.86 -15.96
N VAL A 371 -7.72 17.05 -14.71
CA VAL A 371 -8.45 16.80 -13.47
C VAL A 371 -8.56 18.12 -12.71
N ALA A 372 -9.77 18.68 -12.60
CA ALA A 372 -9.98 19.92 -11.88
C ALA A 372 -9.87 19.69 -10.36
N THR A 373 -9.20 20.61 -9.65
CA THR A 373 -9.12 20.56 -8.17
C THR A 373 -10.33 21.18 -7.49
N ARG A 374 -11.23 21.81 -8.25
CA ARG A 374 -12.50 22.37 -7.76
C ARG A 374 -13.68 22.00 -8.68
N PRO A 375 -14.86 21.73 -8.09
CA PRO A 375 -15.07 21.45 -6.66
C PRO A 375 -14.25 20.22 -6.22
N PHE A 376 -13.99 20.09 -4.91
CA PHE A 376 -13.32 18.90 -4.39
C PHE A 376 -14.09 17.64 -4.79
N SER A 377 -13.37 16.57 -5.07
CA SER A 377 -13.96 15.33 -5.55
C SER A 377 -13.13 14.12 -5.16
N ASP A 378 -13.78 12.98 -5.02
CA ASP A 378 -13.14 11.68 -4.89
C ASP A 378 -12.81 11.13 -6.30
N TRP A 379 -11.53 10.86 -6.55
CA TRP A 379 -11.06 10.24 -7.78
C TRP A 379 -10.84 8.75 -7.57
N ASN A 380 -11.81 7.94 -8.02
CA ASN A 380 -11.75 6.48 -7.87
C ASN A 380 -10.51 5.84 -8.50
N TYR A 381 -9.56 5.35 -7.71
CA TYR A 381 -8.46 4.56 -8.26
C TYR A 381 -9.01 3.27 -8.87
N VAL A 382 -9.80 2.53 -8.10
CA VAL A 382 -10.37 1.26 -8.55
C VAL A 382 -11.64 0.89 -7.79
N THR A 383 -12.55 0.20 -8.47
CA THR A 383 -13.61 -0.60 -7.86
C THR A 383 -13.45 -2.04 -8.34
N LEU A 384 -13.21 -2.94 -7.39
CA LEU A 384 -13.09 -4.37 -7.59
C LEU A 384 -14.38 -5.07 -7.12
N LYS A 385 -14.81 -6.11 -7.84
CA LYS A 385 -15.93 -6.98 -7.46
C LYS A 385 -15.51 -8.43 -7.58
N GLY A 386 -15.81 -9.25 -6.58
CA GLY A 386 -15.34 -10.63 -6.43
C GLY A 386 -14.51 -10.79 -5.16
N ARG A 387 -13.61 -11.78 -5.15
CA ARG A 387 -12.73 -12.07 -4.02
C ARG A 387 -11.27 -11.86 -4.40
N GLY A 388 -10.51 -11.24 -3.51
CA GLY A 388 -9.13 -10.90 -3.79
C GLY A 388 -8.40 -10.22 -2.66
N VAL A 389 -7.21 -9.71 -2.97
CA VAL A 389 -6.32 -8.99 -2.07
C VAL A 389 -5.72 -7.81 -2.83
N TYR A 390 -5.98 -6.59 -2.39
CA TYR A 390 -5.30 -5.40 -2.94
C TYR A 390 -3.94 -5.21 -2.27
N VAL A 391 -2.89 -4.99 -3.07
CA VAL A 391 -1.49 -5.09 -2.61
C VAL A 391 -0.62 -3.88 -2.91
N GLY A 392 -1.14 -2.87 -3.62
CA GLY A 392 -0.41 -1.61 -3.77
C GLY A 392 -0.83 -0.79 -4.98
N ASP A 393 -0.13 0.33 -5.14
CA ASP A 393 -0.30 1.27 -6.24
C ASP A 393 0.93 2.16 -6.43
N ALA A 394 1.00 2.77 -7.61
CA ALA A 394 1.97 3.80 -7.95
C ALA A 394 1.23 4.98 -8.60
N LEU A 395 1.22 6.12 -7.91
CA LEU A 395 0.60 7.37 -8.35
C LEU A 395 1.64 8.22 -9.09
N THR A 396 1.25 8.80 -10.22
CA THR A 396 1.97 9.84 -10.93
C THR A 396 1.06 11.06 -11.11
N VAL A 397 1.51 12.20 -10.60
CA VAL A 397 0.80 13.48 -10.70
C VAL A 397 1.57 14.44 -11.59
N MET A 398 0.86 15.23 -12.41
CA MET A 398 1.36 16.47 -12.99
C MET A 398 0.68 17.64 -12.29
N ASN A 399 1.47 18.41 -11.54
CA ASN A 399 1.02 19.61 -10.86
C ASN A 399 1.39 20.85 -11.70
N PRO A 400 0.43 21.69 -12.13
CA PRO A 400 0.74 22.83 -12.99
C PRO A 400 1.33 24.04 -12.25
N VAL A 401 1.41 23.99 -10.91
CA VAL A 401 1.80 25.12 -10.06
C VAL A 401 2.84 24.70 -9.03
N GLU A 402 3.50 25.67 -8.38
CA GLU A 402 4.55 25.37 -7.39
C GLU A 402 4.01 24.82 -6.06
N LYS A 403 2.79 25.23 -5.69
CA LYS A 403 2.15 24.90 -4.42
C LYS A 403 1.78 23.43 -4.33
N TRP A 404 1.75 22.92 -3.09
CA TRP A 404 1.46 21.53 -2.76
C TRP A 404 0.07 21.08 -3.25
N TRP A 405 0.01 19.81 -3.65
CA TRP A 405 -1.09 19.23 -4.40
C TRP A 405 -1.78 18.05 -3.71
N GLY A 406 -1.18 17.48 -2.66
CA GLY A 406 -1.50 16.14 -2.18
C GLY A 406 -2.22 16.09 -0.83
N GLU A 407 -3.05 17.06 -0.50
CA GLU A 407 -3.76 17.11 0.80
C GLU A 407 -5.02 16.21 0.80
N GLY A 408 -5.19 15.36 -0.21
CA GLY A 408 -6.41 14.60 -0.40
C GLY A 408 -6.41 13.30 0.40
N ASP A 409 -7.47 13.05 1.15
CA ASP A 409 -7.63 11.84 1.95
C ASP A 409 -7.94 10.61 1.09
N GLU A 410 -7.29 9.48 1.36
CA GLU A 410 -7.77 8.20 0.85
C GLU A 410 -9.05 7.76 1.57
N LYS A 411 -9.96 7.13 0.83
CA LYS A 411 -11.14 6.49 1.38
C LYS A 411 -11.31 5.12 0.77
N ILE A 412 -11.34 4.10 1.61
CA ILE A 412 -11.36 2.71 1.16
C ILE A 412 -12.49 1.94 1.84
N TRP A 413 -13.36 1.38 1.01
CA TRP A 413 -14.46 0.52 1.44
C TRP A 413 -14.16 -0.92 1.05
N ILE A 414 -14.38 -1.83 2.00
CA ILE A 414 -14.23 -3.26 1.78
C ILE A 414 -15.60 -3.91 1.92
N ASP A 415 -15.93 -4.84 1.04
CA ASP A 415 -17.13 -5.68 1.08
C ASP A 415 -18.47 -4.94 1.24
N GLY A 416 -18.55 -3.72 0.71
CA GLY A 416 -19.79 -2.93 0.69
C GLY A 416 -20.12 -2.24 2.01
N GLU A 417 -19.11 -1.97 2.86
CA GLU A 417 -19.25 -1.13 4.05
C GLU A 417 -19.98 0.20 3.76
N ASP A 418 -20.77 0.69 4.72
CA ASP A 418 -21.49 1.97 4.59
C ASP A 418 -20.58 3.20 4.76
N PHE A 419 -19.45 3.03 5.45
CA PHE A 419 -18.44 4.04 5.73
C PHE A 419 -17.05 3.43 5.54
N PRO A 420 -16.06 4.14 4.96
CA PRO A 420 -14.78 3.52 4.65
C PRO A 420 -14.08 3.13 5.94
N SER A 421 -13.66 1.86 6.03
CA SER A 421 -12.87 1.34 7.15
C SER A 421 -11.43 1.87 7.16
N ILE A 422 -11.01 2.51 6.06
CA ILE A 422 -9.78 3.29 5.96
C ILE A 422 -10.14 4.69 5.48
N PHE A 423 -9.98 5.67 6.36
CA PHE A 423 -10.11 7.09 6.06
C PHE A 423 -8.79 7.78 6.39
N GLY A 424 -8.21 8.44 5.39
CA GLY A 424 -6.91 9.09 5.42
C GLY A 424 -6.85 10.42 6.14
N THR A 425 -5.72 11.10 5.92
CA THR A 425 -5.41 12.47 6.38
C THR A 425 -4.59 13.29 5.36
N GLY A 426 -4.39 12.73 4.16
CA GLY A 426 -3.55 13.32 3.12
C GLY A 426 -2.95 12.28 2.19
N THR A 427 -2.67 12.68 0.95
CA THR A 427 -2.10 11.79 -0.06
C THR A 427 -0.65 11.46 0.31
N GLU A 428 0.12 12.42 0.83
CA GLU A 428 1.48 12.12 1.32
C GLU A 428 1.46 11.15 2.52
N ASP A 429 0.45 11.28 3.38
CA ASP A 429 0.30 10.46 4.58
C ASP A 429 0.03 9.00 4.18
N TYR A 430 -0.83 8.80 3.17
CA TYR A 430 -1.05 7.51 2.52
C TYR A 430 0.24 6.91 1.98
N TYR A 431 1.11 7.72 1.38
CA TYR A 431 2.44 7.32 0.88
C TYR A 431 3.56 7.42 1.93
N ALA A 432 3.17 7.51 3.21
CA ALA A 432 4.03 7.43 4.39
C ALA A 432 5.05 8.57 4.54
N TYR A 433 4.77 9.78 4.08
CA TYR A 433 5.57 10.97 4.38
C TYR A 433 4.69 12.16 4.84
N SER A 434 5.28 13.33 5.08
CA SER A 434 4.57 14.52 5.56
C SER A 434 5.11 15.82 4.96
N TRP A 435 4.36 16.91 5.16
CA TRP A 435 4.82 18.26 4.91
C TRP A 435 5.20 18.46 3.44
N GLY A 436 4.30 18.10 2.53
CA GLY A 436 4.51 18.07 1.09
C GLY A 436 5.33 19.25 0.53
N GLY A 437 6.29 18.92 -0.34
CA GLY A 437 7.24 19.88 -0.93
C GLY A 437 8.36 20.36 0.00
N ARG A 438 8.25 20.24 1.34
CA ARG A 438 9.35 20.62 2.26
C ARG A 438 10.55 19.73 2.08
N SER A 439 10.33 18.41 2.18
CA SER A 439 11.33 17.45 1.78
C SER A 439 11.06 17.06 0.33
N THR A 440 12.02 17.31 -0.53
CA THR A 440 12.11 16.59 -1.82
C THR A 440 13.45 15.86 -1.87
N GLU A 441 13.97 15.51 -0.68
CA GLU A 441 15.02 14.50 -0.57
C GLU A 441 14.45 13.19 -1.11
N PHE A 442 15.29 12.42 -1.78
CA PHE A 442 14.88 11.14 -2.31
C PHE A 442 14.50 10.19 -1.17
N TYR A 443 13.27 9.68 -1.20
CA TYR A 443 12.72 8.78 -0.21
C TYR A 443 12.45 7.41 -0.84
N GLU A 444 13.10 6.37 -0.31
CA GLU A 444 12.78 4.98 -0.61
C GLU A 444 12.79 4.15 0.68
N HIS A 445 11.85 3.22 0.76
CA HIS A 445 11.65 2.24 1.81
C HIS A 445 11.15 0.95 1.13
N PRO A 446 11.35 -0.26 1.70
CA PRO A 446 10.84 -1.50 1.11
C PRO A 446 9.36 -1.47 0.67
N PHE A 447 8.53 -0.65 1.31
CA PHE A 447 7.08 -0.57 1.07
C PHE A 447 6.57 0.76 0.52
N HIS A 448 7.39 1.81 0.52
CA HIS A 448 6.98 3.15 0.11
C HIS A 448 8.13 3.90 -0.56
N ALA A 449 7.84 4.77 -1.52
CA ALA A 449 8.85 5.65 -2.09
C ALA A 449 8.22 6.90 -2.71
N GLN A 450 9.02 7.97 -2.79
CA GLN A 450 8.81 9.09 -3.70
C GLN A 450 9.92 9.08 -4.76
N PRO A 451 9.78 8.29 -5.85
CA PRO A 451 10.83 8.18 -6.86
C PRO A 451 11.19 9.49 -7.55
N SER A 452 10.23 10.42 -7.67
CA SER A 452 10.45 11.73 -8.30
C SER A 452 9.54 12.79 -7.72
N SER A 453 10.03 14.01 -7.61
CA SER A 453 9.23 15.19 -7.31
C SER A 453 9.87 16.44 -7.90
N TYR A 454 9.10 17.24 -8.62
CA TYR A 454 9.58 18.41 -9.37
C TYR A 454 10.69 18.05 -10.37
N VAL A 455 11.92 18.50 -10.15
CA VAL A 455 13.09 18.17 -10.98
C VAL A 455 14.00 17.11 -10.34
N TYR A 456 13.63 16.66 -9.13
CA TYR A 456 14.45 15.82 -8.27
C TYR A 456 14.04 14.35 -8.34
N ASN A 457 15.05 13.50 -8.28
CA ASN A 457 14.92 12.05 -8.12
C ASN A 457 16.27 11.52 -7.59
N LYS A 458 16.44 10.19 -7.49
CA LYS A 458 17.69 9.56 -7.05
C LYS A 458 18.95 10.04 -7.80
N LEU A 459 18.82 10.31 -9.10
CA LEU A 459 19.92 10.73 -9.97
C LEU A 459 20.23 12.23 -9.90
N ASN A 460 19.30 13.03 -9.39
CA ASN A 460 19.44 14.47 -9.19
C ASN A 460 18.82 14.84 -7.84
N PRO A 461 19.51 14.57 -6.72
CA PRO A 461 18.96 14.82 -5.39
C PRO A 461 18.83 16.32 -5.11
N LYS A 462 17.81 16.69 -4.32
CA LYS A 462 17.64 18.05 -3.83
C LYS A 462 18.78 18.44 -2.90
N THR A 463 19.32 19.65 -3.06
CA THR A 463 20.35 20.23 -2.19
C THR A 463 19.95 21.59 -1.59
N THR A 464 18.71 22.04 -1.84
CA THR A 464 18.18 23.34 -1.42
C THR A 464 16.96 23.17 -0.49
N ASN A 465 16.49 24.27 0.10
CA ASN A 465 15.27 24.30 0.93
C ASN A 465 14.02 24.76 0.16
N GLU A 466 14.02 24.71 -1.18
CA GLU A 466 12.86 25.12 -1.98
C GLU A 466 11.65 24.19 -1.73
N LYS A 467 10.44 24.66 -2.03
CA LYS A 467 9.21 23.89 -1.81
C LYS A 467 8.41 23.64 -3.07
N ASN A 468 9.05 23.82 -4.22
CA ASN A 468 8.39 23.73 -5.50
C ASN A 468 8.04 22.27 -5.79
N THR A 469 6.76 22.03 -6.10
CA THR A 469 6.23 20.70 -6.47
C THR A 469 5.59 20.71 -7.86
N MET A 470 5.89 21.72 -8.67
CA MET A 470 5.42 21.84 -10.05
C MET A 470 5.92 20.66 -10.91
N GLY A 471 5.23 20.33 -12.00
CA GLY A 471 5.60 19.23 -12.88
C GLY A 471 5.26 17.87 -12.29
N TYR A 472 6.09 16.86 -12.56
CA TYR A 472 5.76 15.49 -12.20
C TYR A 472 6.21 15.10 -10.79
N SER A 473 5.32 14.42 -10.07
CA SER A 473 5.63 13.67 -8.85
C SER A 473 5.20 12.22 -9.01
N THR A 474 5.96 11.29 -8.47
CA THR A 474 5.63 9.86 -8.45
C THR A 474 5.70 9.37 -7.01
N GLU A 475 4.70 8.60 -6.59
CA GLU A 475 4.59 8.00 -5.27
C GLU A 475 4.29 6.51 -5.41
N ILE A 476 4.87 5.68 -4.54
CA ILE A 476 4.66 4.23 -4.54
C ILE A 476 4.24 3.77 -3.15
N ARG A 477 3.27 2.86 -3.10
CA ARG A 477 2.98 2.04 -1.93
C ARG A 477 2.83 0.57 -2.34
N SER A 478 3.71 -0.30 -1.83
CA SER A 478 3.47 -1.74 -1.79
C SER A 478 3.07 -2.15 -0.38
N ARG A 479 2.15 -3.11 -0.28
CA ARG A 479 1.53 -3.51 1.00
C ARG A 479 2.05 -4.87 1.40
N SER A 480 2.44 -4.98 2.67
CA SER A 480 2.96 -6.21 3.25
C SER A 480 1.95 -6.74 4.27
N LEU A 481 2.10 -6.42 5.56
CA LEU A 481 1.10 -6.81 6.54
C LEU A 481 -0.21 -6.03 6.40
N ASP A 482 -0.19 -4.87 5.76
CA ASP A 482 -1.35 -4.01 5.51
C ASP A 482 -1.98 -4.23 4.12
N ILE A 483 -1.95 -5.47 3.62
CA ILE A 483 -2.77 -5.89 2.48
C ILE A 483 -4.27 -5.80 2.80
N MET A 484 -5.10 -5.65 1.77
CA MET A 484 -6.55 -5.48 1.92
C MET A 484 -7.29 -6.66 1.25
N PRO A 485 -7.50 -7.77 1.98
CA PRO A 485 -8.36 -8.85 1.50
C PRO A 485 -9.82 -8.38 1.43
N PHE A 486 -10.51 -8.77 0.36
CA PHE A 486 -11.93 -8.52 0.14
C PHE A 486 -12.63 -9.80 -0.31
N GLY A 487 -13.81 -10.07 0.23
CA GLY A 487 -14.63 -11.23 -0.10
C GLY A 487 -15.65 -10.99 -1.22
N SER A 488 -16.08 -9.74 -1.40
CA SER A 488 -17.07 -9.35 -2.41
C SER A 488 -16.71 -8.09 -3.18
N SER A 489 -16.05 -7.11 -2.58
CA SER A 489 -15.69 -5.87 -3.28
C SER A 489 -14.64 -5.04 -2.55
N LEU A 490 -13.93 -4.20 -3.30
CA LEU A 490 -13.10 -3.13 -2.75
C LEU A 490 -13.29 -1.87 -3.58
N GLN A 491 -13.44 -0.72 -2.95
CA GLN A 491 -13.42 0.58 -3.60
C GLN A 491 -12.34 1.44 -2.95
N LEU A 492 -11.41 1.97 -3.75
CA LEU A 492 -10.39 2.90 -3.31
C LEU A 492 -10.60 4.22 -4.06
N ASP A 493 -10.93 5.25 -3.31
CA ASP A 493 -11.01 6.63 -3.79
C ASP A 493 -9.92 7.48 -3.14
N MET A 494 -9.37 8.41 -3.90
CA MET A 494 -8.42 9.41 -3.41
C MET A 494 -8.99 10.80 -3.69
N GLU A 495 -9.06 11.66 -2.68
CA GLU A 495 -9.51 13.03 -2.91
C GLU A 495 -8.56 13.81 -3.83
N ILE A 496 -9.14 14.64 -4.68
CA ILE A 496 -8.42 15.68 -5.40
C ILE A 496 -8.45 16.94 -4.53
N TRP A 497 -7.37 17.18 -3.79
CA TRP A 497 -7.26 18.35 -2.91
C TRP A 497 -5.92 19.07 -3.07
N SER A 498 -5.98 20.27 -3.66
CA SER A 498 -4.84 21.19 -3.76
C SER A 498 -5.16 22.54 -3.10
N TRP A 499 -4.12 23.19 -2.60
CA TRP A 499 -4.14 24.60 -2.16
C TRP A 499 -4.44 25.60 -3.28
N THR A 500 -4.46 25.15 -4.54
CA THR A 500 -4.71 25.99 -5.72
C THR A 500 -5.87 25.42 -6.53
N ASP A 501 -6.73 26.31 -7.02
CA ASP A 501 -7.71 25.99 -8.06
C ASP A 501 -6.99 25.89 -9.41
N CYS A 502 -6.84 24.67 -9.92
CA CYS A 502 -6.09 24.37 -11.13
C CYS A 502 -6.52 23.03 -11.76
N GLU A 503 -5.96 22.74 -12.93
CA GLU A 503 -6.16 21.47 -13.63
C GLU A 503 -4.88 20.63 -13.60
N MET A 504 -4.94 19.52 -12.87
CA MET A 504 -3.83 18.59 -12.70
C MET A 504 -3.93 17.42 -13.68
N GLY A 505 -2.84 16.67 -13.81
CA GLY A 505 -2.85 15.36 -14.46
C GLY A 505 -2.67 14.26 -13.42
N TYR A 506 -3.45 13.18 -13.52
CA TYR A 506 -3.33 12.02 -12.64
C TYR A 506 -3.14 10.76 -13.47
N GLY A 507 -2.27 9.86 -13.00
CA GLY A 507 -2.12 8.50 -13.50
C GLY A 507 -1.80 7.57 -12.34
N VAL A 508 -2.48 6.44 -12.22
CA VAL A 508 -2.23 5.47 -11.16
C VAL A 508 -2.23 4.05 -11.72
N GLY A 509 -1.16 3.32 -11.43
CA GLY A 509 -1.13 1.86 -11.58
C GLY A 509 -1.57 1.22 -10.27
N MET A 510 -2.49 0.25 -10.31
CA MET A 510 -2.95 -0.49 -9.12
C MET A 510 -2.71 -1.99 -9.28
N TYR A 511 -2.39 -2.66 -8.18
CA TYR A 511 -2.05 -4.08 -8.12
C TYR A 511 -2.96 -4.84 -7.15
N TRP A 512 -3.48 -5.98 -7.59
CA TRP A 512 -4.24 -6.89 -6.73
C TRP A 512 -4.10 -8.33 -7.18
N TYR A 513 -4.35 -9.24 -6.26
CA TYR A 513 -4.60 -10.64 -6.58
C TYR A 513 -6.10 -10.89 -6.55
N GLY A 514 -6.63 -11.68 -7.47
CA GLY A 514 -8.05 -12.01 -7.50
C GLY A 514 -8.33 -13.39 -8.06
N ASP A 515 -9.45 -13.97 -7.65
CA ASP A 515 -10.01 -15.13 -8.33
C ASP A 515 -10.27 -14.82 -9.81
N LYS A 516 -10.43 -15.87 -10.63
CA LYS A 516 -10.73 -15.71 -12.06
C LYS A 516 -11.98 -14.86 -12.32
N GLN A 517 -12.95 -14.87 -11.40
CA GLN A 517 -14.20 -14.12 -11.51
C GLN A 517 -14.10 -12.68 -11.00
N THR A 518 -12.98 -12.29 -10.40
CA THR A 518 -12.77 -10.94 -9.90
C THR A 518 -12.64 -9.97 -11.05
N THR A 519 -13.43 -8.90 -11.00
CA THR A 519 -13.51 -7.88 -12.05
C THR A 519 -13.12 -6.52 -11.51
N SER A 520 -12.65 -5.66 -12.40
CA SER A 520 -12.30 -4.28 -12.13
C SER A 520 -13.12 -3.34 -13.01
N ASN A 521 -13.46 -2.15 -12.52
CA ASN A 521 -14.00 -1.07 -13.34
C ASN A 521 -12.95 -0.43 -14.28
N ARG A 522 -11.71 -0.90 -14.24
CA ARG A 522 -10.61 -0.43 -15.06
C ARG A 522 -10.48 -1.30 -16.30
N THR A 523 -10.57 -0.68 -17.46
CA THR A 523 -10.33 -1.30 -18.76
C THR A 523 -9.12 -0.62 -19.42
N PRO A 524 -8.42 -1.32 -20.34
CA PRO A 524 -7.38 -0.70 -21.16
C PRO A 524 -7.82 0.65 -21.75
N ASP A 525 -7.03 1.69 -21.53
CA ASP A 525 -7.29 3.04 -22.02
C ASP A 525 -6.09 3.61 -22.78
N GLU A 526 -5.96 3.19 -24.04
CA GLU A 526 -4.90 3.69 -24.92
C GLU A 526 -4.95 5.21 -25.09
N LYS A 527 -6.15 5.80 -25.09
CA LYS A 527 -6.34 7.23 -25.31
C LYS A 527 -5.73 8.02 -24.16
N GLU A 528 -6.07 7.68 -22.92
CA GLU A 528 -5.51 8.39 -21.76
C GLU A 528 -4.02 8.06 -21.56
N SER A 529 -3.54 6.87 -21.94
CA SER A 529 -2.09 6.59 -21.93
C SER A 529 -1.30 7.47 -22.90
N LEU A 530 -1.93 7.94 -23.99
CA LEU A 530 -1.33 8.87 -24.95
C LEU A 530 -1.57 10.35 -24.55
N ASN A 531 -2.47 10.60 -23.59
CA ASN A 531 -2.79 11.92 -23.08
C ASN A 531 -1.82 12.32 -21.95
N VAL A 532 -0.52 12.33 -22.26
CA VAL A 532 0.51 12.67 -21.28
C VAL A 532 0.39 14.17 -20.95
N PRO A 533 0.18 14.54 -19.67
CA PRO A 533 -0.02 15.94 -19.28
C PRO A 533 1.20 16.79 -19.67
N PRO A 534 1.06 17.93 -20.36
CA PRO A 534 2.21 18.76 -20.68
C PRO A 534 2.81 19.37 -19.41
N LEU A 535 4.15 19.48 -19.36
CA LEU A 535 4.81 20.25 -18.32
C LEU A 535 4.46 21.75 -18.47
N PRO A 536 4.33 22.49 -17.36
CA PRO A 536 4.12 23.95 -17.39
C PRO A 536 5.21 24.69 -18.17
N LYS A 537 4.89 25.84 -18.75
CA LYS A 537 5.84 26.62 -19.57
C LYS A 537 7.03 27.12 -18.75
N GLU A 538 6.77 27.37 -17.47
CA GLU A 538 7.70 27.83 -16.45
C GLU A 538 8.56 26.69 -15.89
N PHE A 539 8.23 25.43 -16.20
CA PHE A 539 9.00 24.28 -15.73
C PHE A 539 10.42 24.30 -16.29
N PRO A 540 11.47 24.07 -15.47
CA PRO A 540 12.85 24.12 -15.93
C PRO A 540 13.10 23.17 -17.11
N LYS A 541 13.69 23.71 -18.19
CA LYS A 541 14.16 22.89 -19.31
C LYS A 541 15.46 22.21 -18.89
N LYS A 542 15.48 20.88 -18.98
CA LYS A 542 16.69 20.07 -18.77
C LYS A 542 17.65 20.18 -19.96
#